data_AF-A0A7X6Z477-F1
#
_entry.id   AF-A0A7X6Z477-F1
#
_cell.length_a   1.000
_cell.length_b   1.000
_cell.length_c   1.000
_cell.angle_alpha   90.00
_cell.angle_beta   90.00
_cell.angle_gamma   90.00
#
_symmetry.space_group_name_H-M   'P 1'
#
loop_
_entity.id
_entity.type
_entity.pdbx_description
1 polymer ?
#
loop_
_entity_poly.entity_id
_entity_poly.type
_entity_poly.pdbx_seq_one_letter_code
_entity_poly.pdbx_strand_id
1 'polypeptide(L)'
;MPARPLHDYLGPGGRPVSLEEMLDTRDKRAASKEDLLREYRCPVLSMTLNMPGRVKRTALSSFFFDREKARLLTSLKALGVRLAADKSGRADTGDESILAVEGLAASALKSLTLDLEEGSGPTRLL
;
A
#
# COMPACT_ATOMS: atom_id res chain seq x y z
N MET A 1 -2.66 -0.51 -13.90
CA MET A 1 -4.04 -0.93 -14.23
C MET A 1 -5.00 0.06 -13.60
N PRO A 2 -6.11 0.43 -14.24
CA PRO A 2 -7.11 1.29 -13.61
C PRO A 2 -7.75 0.57 -12.41
N ALA A 3 -8.17 1.35 -11.41
CA ALA A 3 -8.92 0.81 -10.27
C ALA A 3 -10.26 0.25 -10.76
N ARG A 4 -10.61 -0.95 -10.29
CA ARG A 4 -11.91 -1.57 -10.60
C ARG A 4 -13.07 -0.77 -9.98
N PRO A 5 -14.29 -0.81 -10.55
CA PRO A 5 -15.46 -0.19 -9.94
C PRO A 5 -15.79 -0.81 -8.58
N LEU A 6 -16.41 -0.05 -7.66
CA LEU A 6 -16.68 -0.50 -6.29
C LEU A 6 -17.52 -1.78 -6.21
N HIS A 7 -18.42 -2.03 -7.18
CA HIS A 7 -19.24 -3.24 -7.19
C HIS A 7 -18.43 -4.53 -7.33
N ASP A 8 -17.21 -4.47 -7.87
CA ASP A 8 -16.29 -5.61 -7.98
C ASP A 8 -15.67 -6.04 -6.63
N TYR A 9 -15.82 -5.21 -5.59
CA TYR A 9 -15.30 -5.48 -4.24
C TYR A 9 -16.38 -5.93 -3.27
N LEU A 10 -17.65 -5.89 -3.70
CA LEU A 10 -18.77 -6.30 -2.85
C LEU A 10 -18.71 -7.82 -2.67
N GLY A 11 -18.65 -8.24 -1.42
CA GLY A 11 -18.55 -9.63 -1.00
C GLY A 11 -18.99 -9.76 0.47
N PRO A 12 -18.80 -10.92 1.11
CA PRO A 12 -19.09 -11.07 2.52
C PRO A 12 -18.35 -10.00 3.34
N GLY A 13 -18.99 -9.52 4.41
CA GLY A 13 -18.41 -8.52 5.30
C GLY A 13 -17.06 -8.97 5.86
N GLY A 14 -16.16 -8.01 6.11
CA GLY A 14 -14.82 -8.29 6.60
C GLY A 14 -14.79 -8.93 7.99
N ARG A 15 -13.71 -9.66 8.29
CA ARG A 15 -13.51 -10.33 9.58
C ARG A 15 -12.87 -9.40 10.63
N PRO A 16 -13.31 -9.45 11.89
CA PRO A 16 -12.57 -8.85 13.00
C PRO A 16 -11.19 -9.49 13.17
N VAL A 17 -10.14 -8.68 13.26
CA VAL A 17 -8.77 -9.15 13.55
C VAL A 17 -8.39 -8.87 14.99
N SER A 18 -7.58 -9.76 15.54
CA SER A 18 -6.98 -9.62 16.86
C SER A 18 -5.77 -8.67 16.82
N LEU A 19 -5.31 -8.27 18.00
CA LEU A 19 -4.07 -7.51 18.14
C LEU A 19 -2.84 -8.34 17.71
N GLU A 20 -2.83 -9.63 18.04
CA GLU A 20 -1.73 -10.55 17.70
C GLU A 20 -1.55 -10.67 16.19
N GLU A 21 -2.64 -10.85 15.43
CA GLU A 21 -2.60 -10.88 13.97
C GLU A 21 -2.07 -9.57 13.36
N MET A 22 -2.42 -8.43 13.97
CA MET A 22 -1.91 -7.13 13.55
C MET A 22 -0.41 -6.97 13.82
N LEU A 23 0.08 -7.47 14.96
CA LEU A 23 1.51 -7.44 15.31
C LEU A 23 2.32 -8.35 14.39
N ASP A 24 1.88 -9.59 14.18
CA ASP A 24 2.52 -10.52 13.26
C ASP A 24 2.57 -9.96 11.82
N THR A 25 1.48 -9.36 11.34
CA THR A 25 1.47 -8.69 10.03
C THR A 25 2.47 -7.53 9.98
N ARG A 26 2.57 -6.73 11.04
CA ARG A 26 3.52 -5.60 11.10
C ARG A 26 4.97 -6.10 11.04
N ASP A 27 5.28 -7.18 11.74
CA ASP A 27 6.64 -7.73 11.81
C ASP A 27 7.01 -8.39 10.47
N LYS A 28 6.09 -9.13 9.83
CA LYS A 28 6.25 -9.66 8.46
C LYS A 28 6.49 -8.56 7.42
N ARG A 29 5.79 -7.44 7.55
CA ARG A 29 5.98 -6.26 6.69
C ARG A 29 7.35 -5.64 6.90
N ALA A 30 7.81 -5.49 8.15
CA ALA A 30 9.13 -4.97 8.45
C ALA A 30 10.24 -5.85 7.83
N ALA A 31 10.14 -7.17 8.02
CA ALA A 31 11.06 -8.13 7.41
C ALA A 31 11.05 -8.03 5.86
N SER A 32 9.87 -7.99 5.25
CA SER A 32 9.74 -7.87 3.79
C SER A 32 10.36 -6.58 3.24
N LYS A 33 10.26 -5.47 3.99
CA LYS A 33 10.94 -4.21 3.62
C LYS A 33 12.45 -4.33 3.69
N GLU A 34 12.98 -4.93 4.76
CA GLU A 34 14.42 -5.17 4.91
C GLU A 34 14.98 -6.06 3.80
N ASP A 35 14.25 -7.12 3.45
CA ASP A 35 14.64 -8.03 2.36
C ASP A 35 14.72 -7.29 1.02
N LEU A 36 13.70 -6.48 0.69
CA LEU A 36 13.71 -5.68 -0.55
C LEU A 36 14.84 -4.64 -0.55
N LEU A 37 15.12 -3.98 0.59
CA LEU A 37 16.24 -3.04 0.71
C LEU A 37 17.58 -3.72 0.44
N ARG A 38 17.78 -4.95 0.96
CA ARG A 38 19.01 -5.73 0.77
C ARG A 38 19.15 -6.23 -0.67
N GLU A 39 18.07 -6.74 -1.25
CA GLU A 39 18.04 -7.34 -2.58
C GLU A 39 18.22 -6.31 -3.70
N TYR A 40 17.43 -5.23 -3.67
CA TYR A 40 17.37 -4.26 -4.77
C TYR A 40 18.24 -3.02 -4.56
N ARG A 41 18.69 -2.76 -3.32
CA ARG A 41 19.55 -1.62 -2.97
C ARG A 41 19.01 -0.26 -3.44
N CYS A 42 17.69 -0.12 -3.48
CA CYS A 42 16.97 1.10 -3.84
C CYS A 42 15.91 1.42 -2.78
N PRO A 43 15.35 2.65 -2.77
CA PRO A 43 14.31 3.01 -1.82
C PRO A 43 13.10 2.07 -1.87
N VAL A 44 12.59 1.73 -0.69
CA VAL A 44 11.41 0.88 -0.52
C VAL A 44 10.25 1.69 0.07
N LEU A 45 9.11 1.66 -0.61
CA LEU A 45 7.85 2.24 -0.16
C LEU A 45 6.94 1.14 0.34
N SER A 46 6.35 1.33 1.52
CA SER A 46 5.27 0.49 2.03
C SER A 46 4.00 1.31 1.99
N MET A 47 2.90 0.73 1.51
CA MET A 47 1.60 1.37 1.43
C MET A 47 0.56 0.48 2.08
N THR A 48 -0.17 1.06 3.04
CA THR A 48 -1.28 0.45 3.78
C THR A 48 -2.38 1.48 4.00
N LEU A 49 -3.61 1.02 4.23
CA LEU A 49 -4.69 1.88 4.70
C LEU A 49 -4.82 1.80 6.21
N ASN A 50 -4.88 2.96 6.88
CA ASN A 50 -5.14 3.01 8.30
C ASN A 50 -6.64 2.88 8.59
N MET A 51 -7.13 1.64 8.67
CA MET A 51 -8.53 1.34 8.96
C MET A 51 -8.80 1.24 10.48
N PRO A 52 -9.66 2.09 11.07
CA PRO A 52 -10.01 2.02 12.47
C PRO A 52 -10.95 0.85 12.78
N GLY A 53 -11.03 0.48 14.06
CA GLY A 53 -11.91 -0.61 14.51
C GLY A 53 -11.32 -2.01 14.29
N ARG A 54 -12.14 -3.04 14.53
CA ARG A 54 -11.70 -4.44 14.51
C ARG A 54 -11.64 -5.04 13.10
N VAL A 55 -12.40 -4.51 12.15
CA VAL A 55 -12.40 -4.99 10.76
C VAL A 55 -11.50 -4.08 9.94
N LYS A 56 -10.37 -4.61 9.44
CA LYS A 56 -9.38 -3.80 8.70
C LYS A 56 -9.56 -3.85 7.20
N ARG A 57 -10.22 -4.89 6.70
CA ARG A 57 -10.49 -5.06 5.27
C ARG A 57 -11.99 -5.14 5.02
N THR A 58 -12.48 -4.14 4.30
CA THR A 58 -13.84 -4.04 3.78
C THR A 58 -13.78 -3.80 2.27
N ALA A 59 -14.91 -4.01 1.57
CA ALA A 59 -15.04 -3.68 0.16
C ALA A 59 -14.58 -2.24 -0.15
N LEU A 60 -14.99 -1.29 0.70
CA LEU A 60 -14.64 0.12 0.55
C LEU A 60 -13.14 0.36 0.75
N SER A 61 -12.52 -0.25 1.76
CA SER A 61 -11.07 -0.12 1.96
C SER A 61 -10.27 -0.72 0.80
N SER A 62 -10.67 -1.89 0.28
CA SER A 62 -9.99 -2.51 -0.85
C SER A 62 -10.11 -1.70 -2.13
N PHE A 63 -11.29 -1.10 -2.36
CA PHE A 63 -11.50 -0.16 -3.45
C PHE A 63 -10.59 1.06 -3.34
N PHE A 64 -10.55 1.71 -2.17
CA PHE A 64 -9.66 2.85 -1.94
C PHE A 64 -8.20 2.46 -2.12
N PHE A 65 -7.78 1.32 -1.56
CA PHE A 65 -6.41 0.83 -1.68
C PHE A 65 -5.99 0.67 -3.13
N ASP A 66 -6.79 -0.02 -3.95
CA ASP A 66 -6.48 -0.23 -5.37
C ASP A 66 -6.49 1.10 -6.15
N ARG A 67 -7.38 2.03 -5.79
CA ARG A 67 -7.41 3.38 -6.38
C ARG A 67 -6.15 4.17 -6.09
N GLU A 68 -5.73 4.23 -4.83
CA GLU A 68 -4.55 4.96 -4.42
C GLU A 68 -3.27 4.30 -4.94
N LYS A 69 -3.21 2.96 -4.95
CA LYS A 69 -2.14 2.22 -5.62
C LYS A 69 -2.04 2.59 -7.09
N ALA A 70 -3.15 2.56 -7.82
CA ALA A 70 -3.16 2.88 -9.25
C ALA A 70 -2.68 4.32 -9.50
N ARG A 71 -3.06 5.26 -8.63
CA ARG A 71 -2.61 6.66 -8.71
C ARG A 71 -1.11 6.80 -8.49
N LEU A 72 -0.58 6.19 -7.42
CA LEU A 72 0.85 6.15 -7.13
C LEU A 72 1.65 5.56 -8.30
N LEU A 73 1.24 4.40 -8.82
CA LEU A 73 1.90 3.75 -9.96
C LEU A 73 1.88 4.62 -11.22
N THR A 74 0.78 5.35 -11.44
CA THR A 74 0.65 6.28 -12.57
C THR A 74 1.60 7.47 -12.42
N SER A 75 1.70 8.06 -11.22
CA SER A 75 2.63 9.15 -10.92
C SER A 75 4.08 8.72 -11.08
N LEU A 76 4.46 7.54 -10.55
CA LEU A 76 5.80 6.98 -10.73
C LEU A 76 6.11 6.75 -12.22
N LYS A 77 5.18 6.19 -12.98
CA LYS A 77 5.34 5.97 -14.42
C LYS A 77 5.51 7.28 -15.19
N ALA A 78 4.74 8.33 -14.85
CA ALA A 78 4.84 9.64 -15.50
C ALA A 78 6.20 10.31 -15.28
N LEU A 79 6.86 10.01 -14.16
CA LEU A 79 8.21 10.47 -13.84
C LEU A 79 9.32 9.58 -14.45
N GLY A 80 8.98 8.57 -15.25
CA GLY A 80 9.94 7.65 -15.86
C GLY A 80 10.58 6.66 -14.87
N VAL A 81 9.98 6.50 -13.69
CA VAL A 81 10.49 5.68 -12.59
C VAL A 81 10.16 4.22 -12.83
N ARG A 82 11.10 3.33 -12.52
CA ARG A 82 10.90 1.88 -12.64
C ARG A 82 10.66 1.26 -11.27
N LEU A 83 9.75 0.29 -11.23
CA LEU A 83 9.64 -0.60 -10.08
C LEU A 83 10.57 -1.78 -10.28
N ALA A 84 11.46 -2.01 -9.32
CA ALA A 84 12.29 -3.19 -9.28
C ALA A 84 11.54 -4.39 -8.67
N ALA A 85 10.60 -4.11 -7.76
CA ALA A 85 9.71 -5.11 -7.17
C ALA A 85 8.37 -4.51 -6.76
N ASP A 86 7.32 -5.35 -6.81
CA ASP A 86 6.01 -5.10 -6.23
C ASP A 86 5.59 -6.36 -5.46
N LYS A 87 5.69 -6.31 -4.12
CA LYS A 87 5.15 -7.34 -3.21
C LYS A 87 3.82 -6.85 -2.66
N SER A 88 2.72 -7.35 -3.23
CA SER A 88 1.36 -6.99 -2.82
C SER A 88 0.59 -8.14 -2.23
N GLY A 89 -0.13 -7.87 -1.16
CA GLY A 89 -0.90 -8.85 -0.42
C GLY A 89 -2.30 -8.35 -0.09
N ARG A 90 -3.22 -9.29 0.07
CA ARG A 90 -4.57 -9.04 0.58
C ARG A 90 -4.82 -9.94 1.78
N ALA A 91 -5.07 -9.33 2.94
CA ALA A 91 -5.30 -10.04 4.20
C ALA A 91 -6.42 -9.40 5.01
N ASP A 92 -6.99 -10.12 5.96
CA ASP A 92 -8.01 -9.55 6.86
C ASP A 92 -7.50 -8.35 7.67
N THR A 93 -6.17 -8.28 7.88
CA THR A 93 -5.45 -7.17 8.53
C THR A 93 -5.28 -5.94 7.64
N GLY A 94 -5.73 -6.01 6.38
CA GLY A 94 -5.69 -4.93 5.40
C GLY A 94 -5.03 -5.37 4.09
N ASP A 95 -5.29 -4.63 3.03
CA ASP A 95 -4.52 -4.74 1.79
C ASP A 95 -3.19 -3.99 1.95
N GLU A 96 -2.12 -4.52 1.36
CA GLU A 96 -0.79 -3.93 1.45
C GLU A 96 0.03 -4.06 0.16
N SER A 97 0.98 -3.15 -0.01
CA SER A 97 1.97 -3.18 -1.08
C SER A 97 3.31 -2.68 -0.57
N ILE A 98 4.37 -3.42 -0.87
CA ILE A 98 5.75 -3.04 -0.61
C ILE A 98 6.47 -2.98 -1.96
N LEU A 99 6.90 -1.80 -2.34
CA LEU A 99 7.43 -1.49 -3.67
C LEU A 99 8.91 -1.12 -3.54
N ALA A 100 9.77 -1.73 -4.35
CA ALA A 100 11.15 -1.29 -4.54
C ALA A 100 11.21 -0.36 -5.75
N VAL A 101 11.68 0.87 -5.57
CA VAL A 101 11.58 1.96 -6.54
C VAL A 101 12.97 2.37 -7.03
N GLU A 102 13.28 2.10 -8.29
CA GLU A 102 14.53 2.47 -8.93
C GLU A 102 14.44 3.84 -9.61
N GLY A 103 15.55 4.60 -9.53
CA GLY A 103 15.67 5.86 -10.25
C GLY A 103 15.12 7.08 -9.50
N LEU A 104 14.64 6.91 -8.27
CA LEU A 104 14.32 8.00 -7.35
C LEU A 104 15.15 7.90 -6.07
N ALA A 105 15.54 9.06 -5.53
CA ALA A 105 16.05 9.15 -4.17
C ALA A 105 14.92 8.93 -3.15
N ALA A 106 15.25 8.41 -1.97
CA ALA A 106 14.27 8.15 -0.91
C ALA A 106 13.50 9.41 -0.47
N SER A 107 14.17 10.56 -0.42
CA SER A 107 13.55 11.86 -0.10
C SER A 107 12.52 12.28 -1.15
N ALA A 108 12.86 12.17 -2.43
CA ALA A 108 11.95 12.48 -3.54
C ALA A 108 10.74 11.54 -3.56
N LEU A 109 10.95 10.24 -3.31
CA LEU A 109 9.88 9.27 -3.17
C LEU A 109 8.97 9.63 -1.99
N LYS A 110 9.53 10.05 -0.84
CA LYS A 110 8.76 10.47 0.31
C LYS A 110 7.92 11.72 0.01
N SER A 111 8.50 12.75 -0.61
CA SER A 111 7.76 13.95 -1.03
C SER A 111 6.60 13.62 -1.97
N LEU A 112 6.85 12.81 -3.01
CA LEU A 112 5.80 12.37 -3.93
C LEU A 112 4.65 11.67 -3.18
N THR A 113 4.95 10.79 -2.23
CA THR A 113 3.91 10.09 -1.47
C THR A 113 3.13 11.01 -0.53
N LEU A 114 3.79 12.03 0.04
CA LEU A 114 3.13 13.03 0.89
C LEU A 114 2.16 13.89 0.06
N ASP A 115 2.60 14.37 -1.11
CA ASP A 115 1.74 15.14 -2.02
C ASP A 115 0.52 14.32 -2.47
N LEU A 116 0.71 13.02 -2.67
CA LEU A 116 -0.40 12.12 -2.97
C LEU A 116 -1.32 11.96 -1.75
N GLU A 117 -0.80 11.77 -0.55
CA GLU A 117 -1.64 11.68 0.66
C GLU A 117 -2.48 12.95 0.87
N GLU A 118 -1.89 14.14 0.77
CA GLU A 118 -2.57 15.42 0.96
C GLU A 118 -3.68 15.67 -0.07
N GLY A 119 -3.49 15.23 -1.32
CA GLY A 119 -4.50 15.31 -2.37
C GLY A 119 -5.68 14.32 -2.23
N SER A 120 -5.67 13.41 -1.23
CA SER A 120 -6.58 12.25 -1.16
C SER A 120 -7.80 12.38 -0.24
N GLY A 121 -8.05 13.54 0.39
CA GLY A 121 -9.14 13.68 1.37
C GLY A 121 -8.86 12.93 2.69
N PRO A 122 -9.88 12.54 3.49
CA PRO A 122 -9.68 12.06 4.88
C PRO A 122 -9.01 10.67 5.01
N THR A 123 -8.55 10.07 3.93
CA THR A 123 -7.86 8.77 3.93
C THR A 123 -6.36 8.96 4.16
N ARG A 124 -5.87 8.64 5.36
CA ARG A 124 -4.42 8.53 5.62
C ARG A 124 -3.90 7.20 5.06
N LEU A 125 -3.03 7.28 4.06
CA LEU A 125 -2.13 6.17 3.71
C LEU A 125 -0.94 6.19 4.68
N LEU A 126 -0.39 5.03 5.01
CA LEU A 126 0.82 4.86 5.84
C LEU A 126 1.75 3.83 5.22
#